data_AF-A0AAD9NLQ2-F1
#
_entry.id   AF-A0AAD9NLQ2-F1
#
_cell.length_a   1.000
_cell.length_b   1.000
_cell.length_c   1.000
_cell.angle_alpha   90.00
_cell.angle_beta   90.00
_cell.angle_gamma   90.00
#
_symmetry.space_group_name_H-M   'P 1'
#
loop_
_entity.id
_entity.type
_entity.pdbx_description
1 polymer ?
#
loop_
_entity_poly.entity_id
_entity_poly.type
_entity_poly.pdbx_seq_one_letter_code
_entity_poly.pdbx_strand_id
1 'polypeptide(L)'
;MCNTTVCIPRSKVCDLQKDCLNGEDEDSSLCGNVSEGAACTFEGGLCEWTNHTGSRFHWAWHSGRTPTNNTGPTNDHTTGTPKGHYIYFEASDRQLGDRAMIVSRVYPIPPASTWDPKSPYYHSCQVRFFYHMYGTHVHQLKMHLSEVYIDATPVIRGRFYENYWVKAILGNNRGVDAWLRVAVPIPRVGRRSVTPGVIIIYNCSELKRKFTQN
;
A
#
# COMPACT_ATOMS: atom_id res chain seq x y z
N MET A 1 -15.81 -15.55 7.64
CA MET A 1 -17.15 -16.18 7.82
C MET A 1 -17.91 -15.84 6.55
N CYS A 2 -18.46 -16.83 5.86
CA CYS A 2 -19.47 -16.58 4.83
C CYS A 2 -20.85 -16.90 5.43
N ASN A 3 -21.92 -16.31 4.89
CA ASN A 3 -23.28 -16.61 5.33
C ASN A 3 -23.73 -18.03 4.92
N THR A 4 -22.96 -18.67 4.05
CA THR A 4 -23.06 -20.09 3.67
C THR A 4 -22.21 -20.95 4.60
N THR A 5 -22.34 -22.27 4.53
CA THR A 5 -21.52 -23.26 5.27
C THR A 5 -20.02 -23.27 4.92
N VAL A 6 -19.53 -22.25 4.22
CA VAL A 6 -18.14 -22.10 3.81
C VAL A 6 -17.36 -21.33 4.88
N CYS A 7 -16.31 -21.97 5.40
CA CYS A 7 -15.36 -21.34 6.31
C CYS A 7 -14.16 -20.80 5.54
N ILE A 8 -13.90 -19.50 5.68
CA ILE A 8 -12.67 -18.85 5.19
C ILE A 8 -11.74 -18.50 6.36
N PRO A 9 -10.41 -18.50 6.15
CA PRO A 9 -9.45 -18.08 7.18
C PRO A 9 -9.72 -16.65 7.66
N ARG A 10 -9.43 -16.35 8.93
CA ARG A 10 -9.61 -14.99 9.48
C ARG A 10 -8.75 -13.93 8.76
N SER A 11 -7.65 -14.34 8.15
CA SER A 11 -6.79 -13.46 7.34
C SER A 11 -7.40 -13.04 6.01
N LYS A 12 -8.47 -13.72 5.58
CA LYS A 12 -9.24 -13.48 4.36
C LYS A 12 -10.53 -12.70 4.59
N VAL A 13 -10.74 -12.25 5.81
CA VAL A 13 -11.87 -11.38 6.17
C VAL A 13 -11.35 -9.95 6.19
N CYS A 14 -12.06 -9.03 5.55
CA CYS A 14 -11.69 -7.63 5.42
C CYS A 14 -10.28 -7.44 4.82
N ASP A 15 -10.00 -8.16 3.73
CA ASP A 15 -8.73 -8.10 3.00
C ASP A 15 -8.86 -7.46 1.61
N LEU A 16 -10.01 -6.84 1.32
CA LEU A 16 -10.38 -6.21 0.04
C LEU A 16 -10.43 -7.20 -1.14
N GLN A 17 -10.51 -8.51 -0.86
CA GLN A 17 -10.78 -9.55 -1.82
C GLN A 17 -12.12 -10.19 -1.49
N LYS A 18 -13.00 -10.29 -2.47
CA LYS A 18 -14.22 -11.09 -2.33
C LYS A 18 -13.87 -12.58 -2.32
N ASP A 19 -13.75 -13.18 -1.14
CA ASP A 19 -13.56 -14.64 -0.97
C ASP A 19 -14.88 -15.37 -0.71
N CYS A 20 -15.93 -14.69 -0.20
CA CYS A 20 -17.28 -15.24 -0.13
C CYS A 20 -18.09 -15.00 -1.42
N LEU A 21 -19.09 -15.86 -1.68
CA LEU A 21 -19.91 -15.81 -2.91
C LEU A 21 -20.59 -14.45 -3.12
N ASN A 22 -21.10 -13.81 -2.04
CA ASN A 22 -21.72 -12.50 -2.13
C ASN A 22 -20.85 -11.37 -1.55
N GLY A 23 -19.66 -11.69 -1.01
CA GLY A 23 -18.72 -10.69 -0.52
C GLY A 23 -19.04 -10.22 0.89
N GLU A 24 -19.78 -11.04 1.65
CA GLU A 24 -20.12 -10.76 3.05
C GLU A 24 -18.86 -10.63 3.93
N ASP A 25 -17.74 -11.21 3.51
CA ASP A 25 -16.43 -11.09 4.13
C ASP A 25 -15.82 -9.68 4.05
N GLU A 26 -16.30 -8.85 3.12
CA GLU A 26 -15.85 -7.47 2.88
C GLU A 26 -16.93 -6.43 3.19
N ASP A 27 -18.09 -6.87 3.71
CA ASP A 27 -19.16 -5.96 4.10
C ASP A 27 -18.76 -5.15 5.35
N SER A 28 -19.14 -3.87 5.33
CA SER A 28 -19.09 -2.94 6.45
C SER A 28 -19.61 -3.53 7.78
N SER A 29 -20.64 -4.38 7.73
CA SER A 29 -21.22 -5.03 8.90
C SER A 29 -20.25 -5.97 9.62
N LEU A 30 -19.34 -6.61 8.87
CA LEU A 30 -18.31 -7.50 9.41
C LEU A 30 -16.98 -6.76 9.65
N CYS A 31 -16.68 -5.78 8.81
CA CYS A 31 -15.43 -5.02 8.82
C CYS A 31 -15.43 -3.79 9.72
N GLY A 32 -16.45 -3.60 10.56
CA GLY A 32 -16.54 -2.46 11.50
C GLY A 32 -15.40 -2.34 12.52
N ASN A 33 -14.56 -3.37 12.68
CA ASN A 33 -13.35 -3.32 13.53
C ASN A 33 -12.10 -2.84 12.77
N VAL A 34 -12.17 -2.68 11.45
CA VAL A 34 -11.10 -2.03 10.67
C VAL A 34 -11.14 -0.55 11.01
N SER A 35 -9.99 0.03 11.38
CA SER A 35 -9.91 1.45 11.73
C SER A 35 -10.49 2.31 10.60
N GLU A 36 -11.26 3.33 10.96
CA GLU A 36 -11.86 4.25 10.00
C GLU A 36 -10.80 4.81 9.03
N GLY A 37 -11.06 4.69 7.73
CA GLY A 37 -10.13 5.08 6.67
C GLY A 37 -8.93 4.14 6.47
N ALA A 38 -8.86 2.97 7.14
CA ALA A 38 -7.84 1.95 6.89
C ALA A 38 -8.18 1.03 5.71
N ALA A 39 -9.47 0.85 5.40
CA ALA A 39 -9.91 0.22 4.17
C ALA A 39 -10.11 1.30 3.09
N CYS A 40 -9.45 1.16 1.95
CA CYS A 40 -9.61 2.06 0.82
C CYS A 40 -9.53 1.29 -0.49
N THR A 41 -10.65 1.26 -1.21
CA THR A 41 -10.76 0.67 -2.56
C THR A 41 -10.48 1.65 -3.67
N PHE A 42 -10.38 2.94 -3.34
CA PHE A 42 -10.30 4.08 -4.25
C PHE A 42 -11.55 4.36 -5.10
N GLU A 43 -12.64 3.60 -4.97
CA GLU A 43 -13.85 3.84 -5.79
C GLU A 43 -14.55 5.18 -5.48
N GLY A 44 -14.38 5.68 -4.26
CA GLY A 44 -14.91 6.98 -3.81
C GLY A 44 -13.88 8.10 -3.72
N GLY A 45 -12.69 7.93 -4.31
CA GLY A 45 -11.57 8.88 -4.19
C GLY A 45 -10.42 8.36 -3.34
N LEU A 46 -9.56 9.25 -2.81
CA LEU A 46 -8.35 8.86 -2.09
C LEU A 46 -8.57 8.37 -0.65
N CYS A 47 -9.82 8.34 -0.17
CA CYS A 47 -10.14 8.09 1.23
C CYS A 47 -9.34 9.05 2.14
N GLU A 48 -8.62 8.51 3.12
CA GLU A 48 -7.75 9.25 4.04
C GLU A 48 -6.27 9.27 3.60
N TRP A 49 -6.00 8.94 2.33
CA TRP A 49 -4.67 9.05 1.76
C TRP A 49 -4.45 10.43 1.15
N THR A 50 -3.29 10.99 1.39
CA THR A 50 -2.91 12.33 0.89
C THR A 50 -1.56 12.29 0.20
N ASN A 51 -1.46 13.00 -0.91
CA ASN A 51 -0.17 13.20 -1.56
C ASN A 51 0.74 14.03 -0.64
N HIS A 52 1.98 13.57 -0.46
CA HIS A 52 2.94 14.26 0.38
C HIS A 52 3.35 15.60 -0.24
N THR A 53 3.20 16.69 0.50
CA THR A 53 3.47 18.06 0.02
C THR A 53 4.92 18.32 -0.37
N GLY A 54 5.87 17.62 0.27
CA GLY A 54 7.30 17.70 -0.07
C GLY A 54 7.73 16.81 -1.25
N SER A 55 6.80 16.09 -1.89
CA SER A 55 7.09 15.28 -3.08
C SER A 55 6.90 16.11 -4.34
N ARG A 56 7.89 16.10 -5.25
CA ARG A 56 7.80 16.82 -6.54
C ARG A 56 6.67 16.28 -7.42
N PHE A 57 6.42 14.98 -7.34
CA PHE A 57 5.35 14.33 -8.07
C PHE A 57 4.34 13.68 -7.14
N HIS A 58 3.15 13.47 -7.67
CA HIS A 58 2.00 13.01 -6.94
C HIS A 58 1.41 11.77 -7.61
N TRP A 59 0.80 10.91 -6.79
CA TRP A 59 -0.07 9.84 -7.26
C TRP A 59 -1.36 10.46 -7.79
N ALA A 60 -1.79 9.98 -8.95
CA ALA A 60 -3.06 10.33 -9.57
C ALA A 60 -4.13 9.31 -9.22
N TRP A 61 -5.35 9.77 -8.99
CA TRP A 61 -6.52 8.91 -8.95
C TRP A 61 -6.96 8.64 -10.39
N HIS A 62 -6.93 7.37 -10.80
CA HIS A 62 -7.05 6.97 -12.21
C HIS A 62 -8.00 5.79 -12.39
N SER A 63 -8.61 5.69 -13.56
CA SER A 63 -9.45 4.55 -13.96
C SER A 63 -9.11 4.10 -15.38
N GLY A 64 -9.36 2.82 -15.63
CA GLY A 64 -9.06 2.19 -16.91
C GLY A 64 -7.57 1.99 -17.17
N ARG A 65 -7.22 1.83 -18.44
CA ARG A 65 -5.85 1.53 -18.86
C ARG A 65 -4.91 2.71 -18.60
N THR A 66 -3.68 2.40 -18.21
CA THR A 66 -2.62 3.40 -18.10
C THR A 66 -2.33 4.08 -19.46
N PRO A 67 -1.96 5.38 -19.47
CA PRO A 67 -1.77 6.13 -20.72
C PRO A 67 -0.65 5.58 -21.61
N THR A 68 0.45 5.10 -21.00
CA THR A 68 1.59 4.59 -21.77
C THR A 68 1.35 3.16 -22.29
N ASN A 69 1.69 2.92 -23.56
CA ASN A 69 1.63 1.59 -24.16
C ASN A 69 2.54 0.57 -23.49
N ASN A 70 2.13 -0.71 -23.49
CA ASN A 70 2.86 -1.81 -22.84
C ASN A 70 3.11 -1.58 -21.34
N THR A 71 2.20 -0.85 -20.69
CA THR A 71 2.11 -0.71 -19.25
C THR A 71 0.73 -1.13 -18.79
N GLY A 72 0.54 -1.26 -17.49
CA GLY A 72 -0.74 -1.61 -16.91
C GLY A 72 -0.92 -0.98 -15.54
N PRO A 73 -2.11 -1.14 -14.94
CA PRO A 73 -3.13 -2.14 -15.29
C PRO A 73 -4.11 -1.67 -16.39
N THR A 74 -4.90 -2.61 -16.94
CA THR A 74 -6.05 -2.28 -17.81
C THR A 74 -7.33 -2.03 -17.00
N ASN A 75 -7.50 -2.78 -15.91
CA ASN A 75 -8.66 -2.73 -15.03
C ASN A 75 -8.19 -2.54 -13.58
N ASP A 76 -8.99 -1.88 -12.75
CA ASP A 76 -8.72 -1.80 -11.32
C ASP A 76 -8.83 -3.19 -10.65
N HIS A 77 -8.26 -3.31 -9.45
CA HIS A 77 -8.31 -4.55 -8.69
C HIS A 77 -9.71 -4.85 -8.12
N THR A 78 -10.38 -3.85 -7.56
CA THR A 78 -11.59 -3.98 -6.75
C THR A 78 -12.78 -4.46 -7.58
N THR A 79 -13.04 -3.80 -8.71
CA THR A 79 -14.16 -4.12 -9.60
C THR A 79 -13.77 -5.06 -10.72
N GLY A 80 -12.47 -5.14 -11.04
CA GLY A 80 -11.98 -5.89 -12.19
C GLY A 80 -12.40 -5.29 -13.53
N THR A 81 -12.82 -4.02 -13.55
CA THR A 81 -13.33 -3.34 -14.75
C THR A 81 -12.52 -2.09 -15.10
N PRO A 82 -12.64 -1.55 -16.33
CA PRO A 82 -12.02 -0.28 -16.68
C PRO A 82 -12.65 0.93 -15.97
N LYS A 83 -13.82 0.76 -15.33
CA LYS A 83 -14.53 1.86 -14.66
C LYS A 83 -14.13 2.02 -13.20
N GLY A 84 -13.58 0.99 -12.57
CA GLY A 84 -13.10 1.12 -11.22
C GLY A 84 -11.78 1.88 -11.16
N HIS A 85 -11.37 2.20 -9.94
CA HIS A 85 -10.34 3.20 -9.69
C HIS A 85 -9.16 2.64 -8.91
N TYR A 86 -8.01 3.24 -9.15
CA TYR A 86 -6.78 2.95 -8.44
C TYR A 86 -5.91 4.22 -8.37
N ILE A 87 -4.92 4.20 -7.47
CA ILE A 87 -3.89 5.23 -7.48
C ILE A 87 -2.74 4.83 -8.39
N TYR A 88 -2.25 5.80 -9.15
CA TYR A 88 -1.34 5.59 -10.25
C TYR A 88 -0.21 6.62 -10.27
N PHE A 89 0.95 6.21 -10.75
CA PHE A 89 2.07 7.10 -11.02
C PHE A 89 2.65 6.79 -12.40
N GLU A 90 2.63 7.78 -13.31
CA GLU A 90 3.20 7.65 -14.65
C GLU A 90 4.73 7.76 -14.61
N ALA A 91 5.38 6.63 -14.86
CA ALA A 91 6.83 6.48 -14.83
C ALA A 91 7.51 6.82 -16.16
N SER A 92 6.77 6.85 -17.27
CA SER A 92 7.38 6.78 -18.61
C SER A 92 8.09 8.05 -19.07
N ASP A 93 7.71 9.20 -18.53
CA ASP A 93 8.36 10.49 -18.79
C ASP A 93 9.06 11.03 -17.54
N ARG A 94 9.60 10.13 -16.70
CA ARG A 94 10.28 10.47 -15.44
C ARG A 94 11.78 10.26 -15.54
N GLN A 95 12.50 11.06 -14.77
CA GLN A 95 13.94 10.97 -14.65
C GLN A 95 14.35 10.04 -13.52
N LEU A 96 15.60 9.60 -13.56
CA LEU A 96 16.19 8.80 -12.51
C LEU A 96 16.11 9.53 -11.16
N GLY A 97 15.59 8.85 -10.14
CA GLY A 97 15.42 9.39 -8.80
C GLY A 97 14.11 10.16 -8.59
N ASP A 98 13.32 10.37 -9.65
CA ASP A 98 11.96 10.91 -9.50
C ASP A 98 11.12 9.94 -8.66
N ARG A 99 10.40 10.53 -7.71
CA ARG A 99 9.54 9.78 -6.77
C ARG A 99 8.22 10.48 -6.54
N ALA A 100 7.21 9.68 -6.25
CA ALA A 100 5.93 10.12 -5.71
C ALA A 100 5.71 9.47 -4.35
N MET A 101 5.17 10.24 -3.42
CA MET A 101 4.91 9.80 -2.05
C MET A 101 3.45 10.07 -1.70
N ILE A 102 2.78 9.05 -1.16
CA ILE A 102 1.43 9.15 -0.61
C ILE A 102 1.46 8.68 0.84
N VAL A 103 0.69 9.36 1.69
CA VAL A 103 0.73 9.19 3.15
C VAL A 103 -0.68 8.90 3.63
N SER A 104 -0.82 7.88 4.48
CA SER A 104 -2.07 7.60 5.16
C SER A 104 -2.33 8.61 6.27
N ARG A 105 -3.56 8.62 6.81
CA ARG A 105 -3.75 9.14 8.17
C ARG A 105 -2.89 8.40 9.18
N VAL A 106 -2.84 8.98 10.37
CA VAL A 106 -2.19 8.42 11.53
C VAL A 106 -3.14 7.42 12.20
N TYR A 107 -2.67 6.19 12.46
CA TYR A 107 -3.45 5.13 13.11
C TYR A 107 -3.03 4.89 14.56
N PRO A 108 -3.91 4.34 15.41
CA PRO A 108 -3.55 3.92 16.76
C PRO A 108 -2.47 2.83 16.77
N ILE A 109 -1.73 2.73 17.89
CA ILE A 109 -0.76 1.66 18.10
C ILE A 109 -1.47 0.29 18.12
N PRO A 110 -0.95 -0.73 17.41
CA PRO A 110 -1.46 -2.08 17.53
C PRO A 110 -1.38 -2.61 18.98
N PRO A 111 -2.35 -3.43 19.43
CA PRO A 111 -2.26 -4.08 20.72
C PRO A 111 -0.97 -4.91 20.86
N ALA A 112 -0.39 -4.93 22.06
CA ALA A 112 0.86 -5.66 22.32
C ALA A 112 0.75 -7.17 22.02
N SER A 113 -0.46 -7.72 22.10
CA SER A 113 -0.77 -9.11 21.73
C SER A 113 -0.49 -9.42 20.26
N THR A 114 -0.36 -8.42 19.40
CA THR A 114 -0.03 -8.61 17.98
C THR A 114 1.47 -8.89 17.74
N TRP A 115 2.31 -8.63 18.74
CA TRP A 115 3.76 -8.84 18.68
C TRP A 115 4.25 -10.00 19.55
N ASP A 116 3.37 -10.64 20.32
CA ASP A 116 3.71 -11.81 21.13
C ASP A 116 3.57 -13.09 20.29
N PRO A 117 4.66 -13.84 20.00
CA PRO A 117 4.59 -15.09 19.25
C PRO A 117 3.69 -16.16 19.87
N LYS A 118 3.37 -16.06 21.17
CA LYS A 118 2.47 -16.98 21.90
C LYS A 118 1.00 -16.57 21.82
N SER A 119 0.72 -15.36 21.37
CA SER A 119 -0.64 -14.83 21.27
C SER A 119 -1.35 -15.38 20.02
N PRO A 120 -2.65 -15.72 20.10
CA PRO A 120 -3.44 -16.08 18.92
C PRO A 120 -3.60 -14.90 17.93
N TYR A 121 -3.23 -13.69 18.34
CA TYR A 121 -3.25 -12.47 17.52
C TYR A 121 -1.87 -12.12 16.94
N TYR A 122 -0.87 -12.99 17.09
CA TYR A 122 0.47 -12.73 16.55
C TYR A 122 0.40 -12.40 15.05
N HIS A 123 1.00 -11.27 14.66
CA HIS A 123 0.94 -10.72 13.29
C HIS A 123 -0.47 -10.44 12.75
N SER A 124 -1.50 -10.30 13.60
CA SER A 124 -2.85 -10.00 13.11
C SER A 124 -3.02 -8.56 12.64
N CYS A 125 -2.19 -7.63 13.11
CA CYS A 125 -2.17 -6.24 12.64
C CYS A 125 -1.17 -6.10 11.48
N GLN A 126 -1.69 -5.82 10.28
CA GLN A 126 -0.93 -5.82 9.04
C GLN A 126 -1.41 -4.68 8.14
N VAL A 127 -0.50 -4.09 7.36
CA VAL A 127 -0.89 -3.34 6.16
C VAL A 127 -1.10 -4.32 5.03
N ARG A 128 -2.28 -4.29 4.41
CA ARG A 128 -2.60 -5.11 3.24
C ARG A 128 -2.89 -4.19 2.08
N PHE A 129 -2.30 -4.49 0.93
CA PHE A 129 -2.57 -3.74 -0.29
C PHE A 129 -2.29 -4.58 -1.53
N PHE A 130 -2.91 -4.17 -2.62
CA PHE A 130 -2.68 -4.70 -3.95
C PHE A 130 -1.84 -3.70 -4.72
N TYR A 131 -0.90 -4.20 -5.52
CA TYR A 131 -0.05 -3.38 -6.37
C TYR A 131 0.08 -4.01 -7.76
N HIS A 132 0.23 -3.14 -8.76
CA HIS A 132 0.45 -3.54 -10.15
C HIS A 132 1.71 -2.84 -10.65
N MET A 133 2.70 -3.62 -11.06
CA MET A 133 3.99 -3.09 -11.52
C MET A 133 4.32 -3.75 -12.87
N TYR A 134 3.80 -3.14 -13.94
CA TYR A 134 4.01 -3.58 -15.31
C TYR A 134 4.43 -2.42 -16.22
N GLY A 135 5.63 -2.50 -16.80
CA GLY A 135 6.19 -1.49 -17.70
C GLY A 135 7.71 -1.42 -17.60
N THR A 136 8.38 -0.90 -18.63
CA THR A 136 9.86 -0.84 -18.69
C THR A 136 10.47 0.23 -17.79
N HIS A 137 9.72 1.28 -17.50
CA HIS A 137 10.13 2.36 -16.59
C HIS A 137 9.69 2.08 -15.14
N VAL A 138 9.07 0.92 -14.90
CA VAL A 138 8.64 0.53 -13.56
C VAL A 138 9.79 -0.06 -12.78
N HIS A 139 10.07 0.53 -11.61
CA HIS A 139 11.26 0.18 -10.86
C HIS A 139 10.94 -0.24 -9.43
N GLN A 140 10.76 0.71 -8.51
CA GLN A 140 10.63 0.37 -7.08
C GLN A 140 9.35 0.93 -6.48
N LEU A 141 8.64 0.09 -5.75
CA LEU A 141 7.59 0.47 -4.82
C LEU A 141 8.08 0.16 -3.40
N LYS A 142 8.01 1.15 -2.52
CA LYS A 142 8.48 1.08 -1.14
C LYS A 142 7.37 1.48 -0.21
N MET A 143 7.31 0.83 0.94
CA MET A 143 6.50 1.24 2.06
C MET A 143 7.43 1.58 3.22
N HIS A 144 7.22 2.74 3.81
CA HIS A 144 7.89 3.24 4.99
C HIS A 144 6.85 3.31 6.11
N LEU A 145 7.30 2.96 7.32
CA LEU A 145 6.49 3.12 8.51
C LEU A 145 7.07 4.30 9.29
N SER A 146 6.25 5.28 9.61
CA SER A 146 6.64 6.46 10.38
C SER A 146 5.94 6.46 11.72
N GLU A 147 6.71 6.51 12.79
CA GLU A 147 6.19 6.71 14.14
C GLU A 147 5.99 8.22 14.38
N VAL A 148 4.75 8.68 14.49
CA VAL A 148 4.46 10.11 14.73
C VAL A 148 4.14 10.35 16.21
N TYR A 149 4.85 11.29 16.82
CA TYR A 149 4.51 11.81 18.15
C TYR A 149 3.51 12.95 18.02
N ILE A 150 2.35 12.83 18.68
CA ILE A 150 1.38 13.92 18.79
C ILE A 150 1.66 14.66 20.10
N ASP A 151 2.66 15.54 20.08
CA ASP A 151 2.94 16.43 21.21
C ASP A 151 2.02 17.67 21.14
N ALA A 152 1.90 18.45 22.22
CA ALA A 152 1.11 19.69 22.26
C ALA A 152 1.65 20.84 21.36
N THR A 153 2.69 20.59 20.57
CA THR A 153 3.28 21.51 19.58
C THR A 153 3.21 20.91 18.19
N PRO A 154 3.01 21.70 17.11
CA PRO A 154 2.75 21.22 15.74
C PRO A 154 4.01 20.68 15.03
N VAL A 155 4.94 20.07 15.76
CA VAL A 155 6.17 19.51 15.20
C VAL A 155 6.04 17.99 15.18
N ILE A 156 5.85 17.45 13.99
CA ILE A 156 5.94 16.01 13.72
C ILE A 156 7.41 15.60 13.90
N ARG A 157 7.77 15.14 15.11
CA ARG A 157 9.00 14.36 15.30
C ARG A 157 8.63 12.89 15.14
N GLY A 158 9.53 12.08 14.60
CA GLY A 158 9.21 10.67 14.38
C GLY A 158 10.41 9.77 14.15
N ARG A 159 10.24 8.49 14.48
CA ARG A 159 11.18 7.42 14.09
C ARG A 159 10.74 6.92 12.72
N PHE A 160 11.63 7.02 11.73
CA PHE A 160 11.39 6.52 10.39
C PHE A 160 11.96 5.11 10.27
N TYR A 161 11.09 4.12 10.05
CA TYR A 161 11.52 2.81 9.58
C TYR A 161 11.70 2.88 8.07
N GLU A 162 12.90 3.20 7.64
CA GLU A 162 13.25 3.25 6.22
C GLU A 162 13.08 1.88 5.56
N ASN A 163 12.51 1.87 4.34
CA ASN A 163 12.37 0.67 3.51
C ASN A 163 11.68 -0.51 4.22
N TYR A 164 10.67 -0.24 5.04
CA TYR A 164 9.97 -1.27 5.82
C TYR A 164 9.44 -2.43 4.97
N TRP A 165 8.98 -2.12 3.76
CA TRP A 165 8.79 -3.10 2.70
C TRP A 165 9.23 -2.52 1.36
N VAL A 166 9.76 -3.37 0.47
CA VAL A 166 10.19 -2.97 -0.87
C VAL A 166 9.87 -4.07 -1.88
N LYS A 167 9.31 -3.67 -3.02
CA LYS A 167 9.30 -4.45 -4.26
C LYS A 167 10.08 -3.70 -5.32
N ALA A 168 11.06 -4.38 -5.91
CA ALA A 168 11.84 -3.86 -7.02
C ALA A 168 11.68 -4.75 -8.26
N ILE A 169 11.59 -4.13 -9.43
CA ILE A 169 11.77 -4.75 -10.73
C ILE A 169 13.17 -4.36 -11.21
N LEU A 170 14.00 -5.36 -11.51
CA LEU A 170 15.41 -5.18 -11.83
C LEU A 170 15.67 -5.36 -13.32
N GLY A 171 16.57 -4.54 -13.85
CA GLY A 171 17.01 -4.59 -15.24
C GLY A 171 15.88 -4.29 -16.22
N ASN A 172 15.88 -4.96 -17.38
CA ASN A 172 14.91 -4.70 -18.45
C ASN A 172 13.61 -5.52 -18.29
N ASN A 173 13.37 -6.09 -17.10
CA ASN A 173 12.15 -6.84 -16.84
C ASN A 173 10.97 -5.85 -16.77
N ARG A 174 9.85 -6.16 -17.44
CA ARG A 174 8.64 -5.35 -17.35
C ARG A 174 7.83 -5.64 -16.10
N GLY A 175 8.15 -6.67 -15.34
CA GLY A 175 7.27 -7.20 -14.30
C GLY A 175 6.16 -8.06 -14.90
N VAL A 176 5.17 -8.36 -14.06
CA VAL A 176 4.00 -9.18 -14.43
C VAL A 176 2.82 -8.23 -14.61
N ASP A 177 2.08 -8.40 -15.71
CA ASP A 177 0.81 -7.70 -15.97
C ASP A 177 -0.32 -8.36 -15.16
N ALA A 178 -0.22 -8.26 -13.84
CA ALA A 178 -1.20 -8.77 -12.89
C ALA A 178 -1.14 -7.99 -11.57
N TRP A 179 -2.30 -7.89 -10.91
CA TRP A 179 -2.40 -7.39 -9.54
C TRP A 179 -1.78 -8.40 -8.57
N LEU A 180 -0.88 -7.94 -7.73
CA LEU A 180 -0.22 -8.74 -6.70
C LEU A 180 -0.63 -8.24 -5.31
N ARG A 181 -0.90 -9.17 -4.40
CA ARG A 181 -1.25 -8.87 -3.00
C ARG A 181 -0.03 -8.94 -2.09
N VAL A 182 0.01 -8.08 -1.09
CA VAL A 182 0.98 -8.18 0.01
C VAL A 182 0.31 -7.88 1.35
N ALA A 183 0.76 -8.58 2.38
CA ALA A 183 0.41 -8.33 3.76
C ALA A 183 1.70 -8.14 4.57
N VAL A 184 1.87 -6.97 5.16
CA VAL A 184 3.07 -6.61 5.93
C VAL A 184 2.66 -6.39 7.38
N PRO A 185 3.01 -7.31 8.30
CA PRO A 185 2.76 -7.14 9.73
C PRO A 185 3.36 -5.84 10.26
N ILE A 186 2.70 -5.16 11.19
CA ILE A 186 3.25 -3.95 11.82
C ILE A 186 4.25 -4.39 12.90
N PRO A 187 5.48 -3.84 12.94
CA PRO A 187 6.49 -4.24 13.90
C PRO A 187 6.16 -3.65 15.27
N ARG A 188 6.89 -4.09 16.30
CA ARG A 188 6.74 -3.56 17.65
C ARG A 188 7.10 -2.07 17.71
N VAL A 189 6.10 -1.23 17.98
CA VAL A 189 6.22 0.21 18.18
C VAL A 189 6.52 0.50 19.66
N GLY A 190 7.38 1.50 19.95
CA GLY A 190 7.80 1.84 21.31
C GLY A 190 6.67 2.41 22.20
N ARG A 191 6.84 2.35 23.54
CA ARG A 191 5.83 2.74 24.56
C ARG A 191 5.61 4.25 24.76
N ARG A 192 6.30 5.14 24.03
CA ARG A 192 6.01 6.58 24.09
C ARG A 192 4.85 6.87 23.14
N SER A 193 4.03 7.89 23.41
CA SER A 193 2.79 8.26 22.70
C SER A 193 2.98 8.46 21.19
N VAL A 194 3.15 7.36 20.47
CA VAL A 194 3.52 7.29 19.07
C VAL A 194 2.36 6.69 18.32
N THR A 195 2.08 7.18 17.12
CA THR A 195 1.04 6.63 16.27
C THR A 195 1.63 6.32 14.91
N PRO A 196 1.54 5.08 14.41
CA PRO A 196 2.09 4.73 13.11
C PRO A 196 1.32 5.42 11.97
N GLY A 197 2.05 6.09 11.09
CA GLY A 197 1.63 6.49 9.76
C GLY A 197 2.32 5.61 8.71
N VAL A 198 1.61 5.26 7.65
CA VAL A 198 2.14 4.51 6.52
C VAL A 198 2.43 5.48 5.38
N ILE A 199 3.64 5.42 4.85
CA ILE A 199 4.06 6.21 3.70
C ILE A 199 4.43 5.24 2.58
N ILE A 200 3.70 5.31 1.47
CA ILE A 200 4.04 4.53 0.27
C ILE A 200 4.78 5.46 -0.69
N ILE A 201 5.97 5.04 -1.10
CA ILE A 201 6.86 5.77 -2.00
C ILE A 201 7.08 4.93 -3.24
N TYR A 202 6.75 5.48 -4.39
CA TYR A 202 7.20 4.95 -5.66
C TYR A 202 8.44 5.69 -6.13
N ASN A 203 9.42 4.96 -6.68
CA ASN A 203 10.68 5.51 -7.16
C ASN A 203 11.05 4.93 -8.53
N CYS A 204 11.30 5.83 -9.49
CA CYS A 204 11.95 5.50 -10.75
C CYS A 204 13.47 5.38 -10.51
N SER A 205 13.97 4.16 -10.33
CA SER A 205 15.42 3.89 -10.19
C SER A 205 15.97 2.87 -11.20
N GLU A 206 16.87 3.30 -12.09
CA GLU A 206 17.88 2.43 -12.71
C GLU A 206 19.28 3.05 -12.60
N LEU A 207 20.17 2.37 -11.85
CA LEU A 207 21.61 2.60 -11.89
C LEU A 207 22.24 1.40 -12.59
N LYS A 208 22.19 1.34 -13.92
CA LYS A 208 23.24 0.66 -14.66
C LYS A 208 24.38 1.64 -14.88
N ARG A 209 25.14 1.93 -13.83
CA ARG A 209 26.53 2.31 -14.05
C ARG A 209 27.23 1.04 -14.56
N LYS A 210 27.22 0.86 -15.88
CA LYS A 210 28.40 0.33 -16.55
C LYS A 210 29.55 1.23 -16.12
N PHE A 211 30.32 0.81 -15.13
CA PHE A 211 31.73 1.19 -15.09
C PHE A 211 32.38 0.48 -16.26
N THR A 212 32.36 1.12 -17.42
CA THR A 212 33.31 0.84 -18.49
C THR A 212 33.83 2.18 -18.98
N GLN A 213 35.17 2.23 -19.10
CA GLN A 213 36.06 3.30 -19.58
C GLN A 213 36.53 4.26 -18.47
N ASN A 214 37.82 4.36 -18.13
CA ASN A 214 39.08 3.94 -18.79
C ASN A 214 40.03 3.23 -17.81
#